data_AF-A0A6I5RHC2-F1
#
_entry.id   AF-A0A6I5RHC2-F1
#
_cell.length_a   1.000
_cell.length_b   1.000
_cell.length_c   1.000
_cell.angle_alpha   90.00
_cell.angle_beta   90.00
_cell.angle_gamma   90.00
#
_symmetry.space_group_name_H-M   'P 1'
#
loop_
_entity.id
_entity.type
_entity.pdbx_description
1 polymer ?
#
loop_
_entity_poly.entity_id
_entity_poly.type
_entity_poly.pdbx_seq_one_letter_code
_entity_poly.pdbx_strand_id
1 'polypeptide(L)'
;MRVSDPKVLELVKTSPFYQKFRERRYRNPAKYCPWEAAALDLAESCIAVYLRGVSGLDDCGLHAAFNAWHLFQMGGPVYWCDARLMEALKHTTPPPFIGLPKLFDTGVFLFPEGWLKAPEGWPVGWAAVSQLHSQEDWAPLVIETQRQQETLHLQGNKDVEQQLLLTTQIGEATYSRILEIQDDGGVDIGDGRDFEGSLQPEEAEKTVLDILSWTVFQLMLVLASRPDFVAEQLPKPSAKRKKRRDNEAPLLNPVWIGRGFHPHQSSAIANAANLSTQWHRADGRSPREVPGPHASPQAHWRRGHWRRVPVGEGRRDRAWRWIQPTLVKAEG
;
A
#
# COMPACT_ATOMS: atom_id res chain seq x y z
N MET A 1 -12.75 -9.23 -9.23
CA MET A 1 -14.20 -8.96 -9.36
C MET A 1 -14.37 -7.44 -9.46
N ARG A 2 -14.73 -6.91 -10.63
CA ARG A 2 -15.41 -5.62 -10.69
C ARG A 2 -16.76 -5.88 -11.29
N VAL A 3 -17.77 -5.38 -10.62
CA VAL A 3 -19.11 -5.42 -11.12
C VAL A 3 -19.22 -4.56 -12.39
N SER A 4 -19.16 -5.20 -13.55
CA SER A 4 -19.69 -4.64 -14.80
C SER A 4 -21.22 -4.73 -14.86
N ASP A 5 -21.88 -5.46 -13.94
CA ASP A 5 -23.34 -5.53 -13.79
C ASP A 5 -23.91 -4.37 -12.93
N PRO A 6 -24.60 -3.39 -13.52
CA PRO A 6 -25.15 -2.25 -12.77
C PRO A 6 -25.94 -2.62 -11.50
N LYS A 7 -26.59 -3.80 -11.46
CA LYS A 7 -27.36 -4.27 -10.31
C LYS A 7 -26.47 -4.61 -9.11
N VAL A 8 -25.34 -5.28 -9.33
CA VAL A 8 -24.45 -5.62 -8.19
C VAL A 8 -23.75 -4.35 -7.69
N LEU A 9 -23.50 -3.36 -8.54
CA LEU A 9 -22.90 -2.10 -8.13
C LEU A 9 -23.87 -1.29 -7.25
N GLU A 10 -25.16 -1.29 -7.61
CA GLU A 10 -26.21 -0.72 -6.78
C GLU A 10 -26.33 -1.45 -5.43
N LEU A 11 -26.27 -2.78 -5.45
CA LEU A 11 -26.26 -3.59 -4.24
C LEU A 11 -25.06 -3.26 -3.33
N VAL A 12 -23.84 -3.17 -3.88
CA VAL A 12 -22.65 -2.79 -3.10
C VAL A 12 -22.85 -1.41 -2.49
N LYS A 13 -23.31 -0.43 -3.25
CA LYS A 13 -23.51 0.95 -2.76
C LYS A 13 -24.61 1.06 -1.69
N THR A 14 -25.59 0.18 -1.69
CA THR A 14 -26.67 0.15 -0.69
C THR A 14 -26.36 -0.76 0.50
N SER A 15 -25.29 -1.57 0.41
CA SER A 15 -24.91 -2.53 1.45
C SER A 15 -24.45 -1.88 2.76
N PRO A 16 -24.66 -2.56 3.92
CA PRO A 16 -24.11 -2.10 5.20
C PRO A 16 -22.58 -2.01 5.19
N PHE A 17 -21.90 -2.84 4.39
CA PHE A 17 -20.44 -2.82 4.24
C PHE A 17 -19.94 -1.48 3.70
N TYR A 18 -20.50 -1.06 2.56
CA TYR A 18 -20.12 0.22 1.95
C TYR A 18 -20.52 1.41 2.81
N GLN A 19 -21.70 1.37 3.44
CA GLN A 19 -22.13 2.44 4.34
C GLN A 19 -21.15 2.60 5.51
N LYS A 20 -20.72 1.50 6.15
CA LYS A 20 -19.73 1.55 7.23
C LYS A 20 -18.39 2.12 6.76
N PHE A 21 -17.86 1.68 5.62
CA PHE A 21 -16.62 2.27 5.09
C PHE A 21 -16.76 3.76 4.75
N ARG A 22 -17.97 4.18 4.33
CA ARG A 22 -18.28 5.59 4.04
C ARG A 22 -18.50 6.45 5.26
N GLU A 23 -18.68 5.91 6.46
CA GLU A 23 -18.70 6.70 7.69
C GLU A 23 -17.39 7.51 7.84
N ARG A 24 -16.28 6.97 7.33
CA ARG A 24 -14.96 7.60 7.30
C ARG A 24 -14.76 8.38 6.01
N ARG A 25 -15.39 9.56 5.92
CA ARG A 25 -15.26 10.45 4.75
C ARG A 25 -13.99 11.26 4.85
N TYR A 26 -13.06 11.09 3.91
CA TYR A 26 -11.81 11.84 3.90
C TYR A 26 -11.83 12.97 2.86
N ARG A 27 -11.08 14.03 3.13
CA ARG A 27 -10.72 14.99 2.07
C ARG A 27 -9.76 14.30 1.12
N ASN A 28 -10.19 14.08 -0.12
CA ASN A 28 -9.34 13.43 -1.11
C ASN A 28 -8.21 14.38 -1.58
N PRO A 29 -6.92 14.05 -1.37
CA PRO A 29 -5.82 14.79 -1.97
C PRO A 29 -5.83 14.65 -3.50
N ALA A 30 -5.39 15.69 -4.20
CA ALA A 30 -5.22 15.62 -5.65
C ALA A 30 -4.12 14.62 -6.02
N LYS A 31 -4.30 13.88 -7.14
CA LYS A 31 -3.38 12.84 -7.64
C LYS A 31 -3.27 11.60 -6.73
N TYR A 32 -4.35 11.26 -6.04
CA TYR A 32 -4.46 10.04 -5.24
C TYR A 32 -5.78 9.35 -5.56
N CYS A 33 -5.80 8.02 -5.41
CA CYS A 33 -7.03 7.25 -5.40
C CYS A 33 -7.97 7.80 -4.31
N PRO A 34 -9.23 8.13 -4.62
CA PRO A 34 -10.21 8.47 -3.58
C PRO A 34 -10.43 7.29 -2.64
N TRP A 35 -10.53 7.57 -1.34
CA TRP A 35 -10.91 6.55 -0.35
C TRP A 35 -12.23 5.87 -0.73
N GLU A 36 -13.18 6.62 -1.28
CA GLU A 36 -14.48 6.10 -1.71
C GLU A 36 -14.38 5.04 -2.81
N ALA A 37 -13.33 5.07 -3.63
CA ALA A 37 -13.07 4.05 -4.64
C ALA A 37 -12.54 2.76 -3.97
N ALA A 38 -11.51 2.88 -3.12
CA ALA A 38 -11.00 1.73 -2.36
C ALA A 38 -12.08 1.10 -1.46
N ALA A 39 -12.90 1.93 -0.80
CA ALA A 39 -14.02 1.49 0.02
C ALA A 39 -15.10 0.75 -0.77
N LEU A 40 -15.31 1.14 -2.04
CA LEU A 40 -16.24 0.44 -2.93
C LEU A 40 -15.70 -0.94 -3.29
N ASP A 41 -14.43 -1.01 -3.68
CA ASP A 41 -13.74 -2.25 -4.05
C ASP A 41 -13.69 -3.25 -2.86
N LEU A 42 -13.43 -2.75 -1.65
CA LEU A 42 -13.48 -3.54 -0.41
C LEU A 42 -14.91 -4.02 -0.09
N ALA A 43 -15.91 -3.16 -0.22
CA ALA A 43 -17.31 -3.55 -0.01
C ALA A 43 -17.78 -4.58 -1.04
N GLU A 44 -17.29 -4.50 -2.27
CA GLU A 44 -17.55 -5.49 -3.31
C GLU A 44 -17.02 -6.86 -2.90
N SER A 45 -15.83 -6.94 -2.29
CA SER A 45 -15.28 -8.20 -1.77
C SER A 45 -16.13 -8.78 -0.63
N CYS A 46 -16.68 -7.94 0.27
CA CYS A 46 -17.64 -8.40 1.28
C CYS A 46 -18.94 -8.94 0.64
N ILE A 47 -19.46 -8.25 -0.38
CA ILE A 47 -20.68 -8.66 -1.08
C ILE A 47 -20.49 -9.95 -1.86
N ALA A 48 -19.29 -10.16 -2.42
CA ALA A 48 -18.95 -11.42 -3.10
C ALA A 48 -19.18 -12.62 -2.18
N VAL A 49 -18.66 -12.58 -0.95
CA VAL A 49 -18.87 -13.63 0.06
C VAL A 49 -20.33 -13.71 0.46
N TYR A 50 -20.97 -12.56 0.71
CA TYR A 50 -22.35 -12.51 1.15
C TYR A 50 -23.31 -13.22 0.18
N LEU A 51 -23.08 -13.06 -1.12
CA LEU A 51 -23.91 -13.65 -2.18
C LEU A 51 -23.53 -15.09 -2.53
N ARG A 52 -22.22 -15.39 -2.61
CA ARG A 52 -21.71 -16.66 -3.14
C ARG A 52 -21.39 -17.69 -2.06
N GLY A 53 -21.23 -17.25 -0.82
CA GLY A 53 -20.63 -18.04 0.26
C GLY A 53 -19.11 -18.17 0.10
N VAL A 54 -18.44 -18.64 1.15
CA VAL A 54 -17.00 -18.88 1.21
C VAL A 54 -16.60 -19.93 0.16
N SER A 55 -17.36 -21.02 0.03
CA SER A 55 -17.07 -22.08 -0.96
C SER A 55 -17.26 -21.65 -2.43
N GLY A 56 -17.88 -20.49 -2.66
CA GLY A 56 -18.13 -19.95 -4.00
C GLY A 56 -17.06 -18.97 -4.49
N LEU A 57 -15.97 -18.81 -3.73
CA LEU A 57 -14.84 -17.93 -4.04
C LEU A 57 -13.58 -18.78 -4.25
N ASP A 58 -12.69 -18.32 -5.13
CA ASP A 58 -11.33 -18.85 -5.20
C ASP A 58 -10.43 -18.24 -4.12
N ASP A 59 -9.18 -18.68 -4.04
CA ASP A 59 -8.23 -18.25 -3.01
C ASP A 59 -8.04 -16.72 -3.00
N CYS A 60 -8.06 -16.06 -4.16
CA CYS A 60 -7.93 -14.60 -4.21
C CYS A 60 -9.18 -13.90 -3.73
N GLY A 61 -10.35 -14.38 -4.16
CA GLY A 61 -11.63 -13.90 -3.66
C GLY A 61 -11.71 -14.05 -2.15
N LEU A 62 -11.28 -15.19 -1.60
CA LEU A 62 -11.21 -15.47 -0.16
C LEU A 62 -10.26 -14.53 0.59
N HIS A 63 -9.07 -14.29 0.05
CA HIS A 63 -8.10 -13.36 0.63
C HIS A 63 -8.61 -11.91 0.63
N ALA A 64 -9.16 -11.46 -0.50
CA ALA A 64 -9.73 -10.13 -0.62
C ALA A 64 -10.91 -9.93 0.32
N ALA A 65 -11.78 -10.94 0.40
CA ALA A 65 -12.87 -11.04 1.34
C ALA A 65 -12.39 -10.97 2.79
N PHE A 66 -11.37 -11.76 3.17
CA PHE A 66 -10.80 -11.72 4.52
C PHE A 66 -10.35 -10.30 4.86
N ASN A 67 -9.53 -9.68 4.00
CA ASN A 67 -9.01 -8.33 4.24
C ASN A 67 -10.14 -7.30 4.39
N ALA A 68 -11.13 -7.35 3.50
CA ALA A 68 -12.27 -6.44 3.54
C ALA A 68 -13.13 -6.67 4.80
N TRP A 69 -13.39 -7.92 5.16
CA TRP A 69 -14.21 -8.26 6.33
C TRP A 69 -13.49 -7.93 7.64
N HIS A 70 -12.19 -8.19 7.70
CA HIS A 70 -11.34 -7.86 8.84
C HIS A 70 -11.32 -6.34 9.06
N LEU A 71 -11.13 -5.55 8.00
CA LEU A 71 -11.22 -4.08 8.06
C LEU A 71 -12.63 -3.60 8.41
N PHE A 72 -13.67 -4.28 7.93
CA PHE A 72 -15.05 -3.97 8.29
C PHE A 72 -15.29 -4.21 9.78
N GLN A 73 -14.84 -5.32 10.35
CA GLN A 73 -15.07 -5.65 11.77
C GLN A 73 -14.21 -4.84 12.72
N MET A 74 -12.90 -4.82 12.49
CA MET A 74 -11.91 -4.24 13.40
C MET A 74 -11.71 -2.73 13.19
N GLY A 75 -12.08 -2.22 12.02
CA GLY A 75 -11.59 -0.93 11.56
C GLY A 75 -10.09 -1.01 11.25
N GLY A 76 -9.44 0.14 11.12
CA GLY A 76 -8.01 0.19 10.81
C GLY A 76 -7.58 1.57 10.32
N PRO A 77 -6.30 1.93 10.36
CA PRO A 77 -5.86 3.21 9.81
C PRO A 77 -5.97 3.24 8.27
N VAL A 78 -6.18 4.45 7.74
CA VAL A 78 -6.11 4.72 6.29
C VAL A 78 -5.03 5.77 6.08
N TYR A 79 -3.98 5.40 5.35
CA TYR A 79 -2.78 6.22 5.18
C TYR A 79 -2.61 6.68 3.75
N TRP A 80 -2.30 7.97 3.56
CA TRP A 80 -1.84 8.52 2.28
C TRP A 80 -0.33 8.57 2.26
N CYS A 81 0.28 7.92 1.28
CA CYS A 81 1.73 7.85 1.18
C CYS A 81 2.28 9.02 0.37
N ASP A 82 3.21 9.79 0.95
CA ASP A 82 3.83 10.93 0.25
C ASP A 82 4.60 10.48 -1.00
N ALA A 83 4.39 11.15 -2.14
CA ALA A 83 4.98 10.75 -3.41
C ALA A 83 6.52 10.69 -3.40
N ARG A 84 7.18 11.58 -2.65
CA ARG A 84 8.65 11.58 -2.55
C ARG A 84 9.16 10.48 -1.64
N LEU A 85 8.41 10.14 -0.59
CA LEU A 85 8.71 8.96 0.23
C LEU A 85 8.61 7.70 -0.64
N MET A 86 7.52 7.56 -1.39
CA MET A 86 7.29 6.42 -2.27
C MET A 86 8.38 6.26 -3.33
N GLU A 87 8.89 7.37 -3.89
CA GLU A 87 10.03 7.34 -4.80
C GLU A 87 11.32 6.92 -4.08
N ALA A 88 11.58 7.43 -2.87
CA ALA A 88 12.74 7.00 -2.09
C ALA A 88 12.70 5.51 -1.72
N LEU A 89 11.51 4.95 -1.43
CA LEU A 89 11.37 3.52 -1.13
C LEU A 89 11.65 2.64 -2.35
N LYS A 90 11.37 3.09 -3.58
CA LYS A 90 11.79 2.38 -4.80
C LYS A 90 13.30 2.24 -4.93
N HIS A 91 14.05 3.24 -4.44
CA HIS A 91 15.51 3.24 -4.43
C HIS A 91 16.11 2.70 -3.13
N THR A 92 15.30 2.04 -2.29
CA THR A 92 15.75 1.41 -1.05
C THR A 92 15.76 -0.10 -1.20
N THR A 93 16.88 -0.74 -0.86
CA THR A 93 16.94 -2.20 -0.79
C THR A 93 16.08 -2.67 0.39
N PRO A 94 15.07 -3.53 0.17
CA PRO A 94 14.27 -4.09 1.24
C PRO A 94 15.14 -4.89 2.23
N PRO A 95 14.83 -4.87 3.54
CA PRO A 95 15.50 -5.76 4.46
C PRO A 95 14.94 -7.19 4.35
N PRO A 96 15.62 -8.18 4.93
CA PRO A 96 14.97 -9.42 5.33
C PRO A 96 13.74 -9.12 6.20
N PHE A 97 12.68 -9.90 6.06
CA PHE A 97 11.48 -9.70 6.87
C PHE A 97 11.69 -10.26 8.27
N ILE A 98 12.40 -9.54 9.14
CA ILE A 98 12.64 -10.00 10.51
C ILE A 98 12.10 -8.99 11.50
N GLY A 99 11.29 -9.46 12.45
CA GLY A 99 10.89 -8.71 13.63
C GLY A 99 10.16 -7.41 13.28
N LEU A 100 9.16 -7.49 12.39
CA LEU A 100 8.22 -6.39 12.17
C LEU A 100 7.23 -6.37 13.34
N PRO A 101 7.22 -5.32 14.18
CA PRO A 101 6.26 -5.25 15.27
C PRO A 101 4.83 -5.17 14.74
N LYS A 102 3.87 -5.74 15.47
CA LYS A 102 2.44 -5.56 15.18
C LYS A 102 2.07 -4.09 15.32
N LEU A 103 1.74 -3.44 14.20
CA LEU A 103 1.36 -2.01 14.19
C LEU A 103 -0.15 -1.80 14.28
N PHE A 104 -0.90 -2.70 13.63
CA PHE A 104 -2.35 -2.72 13.53
C PHE A 104 -2.77 -4.09 12.98
N ASP A 105 -3.99 -4.55 13.28
CA ASP A 105 -4.51 -5.81 12.75
C ASP A 105 -4.78 -5.72 11.24
N THR A 106 -5.33 -4.58 10.79
CA THR A 106 -5.59 -4.32 9.37
C THR A 106 -5.58 -2.82 9.08
N GLY A 107 -5.28 -2.44 7.83
CA GLY A 107 -5.20 -1.05 7.41
C GLY A 107 -5.12 -0.90 5.89
N VAL A 108 -5.24 0.35 5.41
CA VAL A 108 -5.20 0.66 3.98
C VAL A 108 -4.15 1.73 3.68
N PHE A 109 -3.32 1.45 2.69
CA PHE A 109 -2.40 2.43 2.10
C PHE A 109 -2.96 2.94 0.78
N LEU A 110 -3.00 4.26 0.61
CA LEU A 110 -3.38 4.95 -0.61
C LEU A 110 -2.12 5.53 -1.26
N PHE A 111 -1.92 5.20 -2.52
CA PHE A 111 -0.70 5.53 -3.26
C PHE A 111 -0.90 6.73 -4.20
N PRO A 112 0.18 7.48 -4.48
CA PRO A 112 0.14 8.53 -5.48
C PRO A 112 -0.18 7.95 -6.86
N GLU A 113 -1.01 8.67 -7.62
CA GLU A 113 -1.36 8.30 -8.98
C GLU A 113 -0.11 8.15 -9.86
N GLY A 114 -0.04 7.03 -10.59
CA GLY A 114 1.06 6.73 -11.49
C GLY A 114 2.37 6.30 -10.80
N TRP A 115 2.41 6.16 -9.48
CA TRP A 115 3.59 5.65 -8.77
C TRP A 115 3.94 4.22 -9.21
N LEU A 116 2.93 3.35 -9.33
CA LEU A 116 3.06 2.00 -9.83
C LEU A 116 1.93 1.74 -10.82
N LYS A 117 2.26 1.07 -11.93
CA LYS A 117 1.31 0.70 -12.97
C LYS A 117 1.49 -0.76 -13.34
N ALA A 118 0.39 -1.41 -13.65
CA ALA A 118 0.38 -2.72 -14.27
C ALA A 118 0.86 -2.64 -15.74
N PRO A 119 1.18 -3.79 -16.37
CA PRO A 119 1.68 -3.83 -17.73
C PRO A 119 0.75 -3.15 -18.75
N GLU A 120 -0.56 -3.22 -18.52
CA GLU A 120 -1.61 -2.61 -19.35
C GLU A 120 -1.78 -1.10 -19.07
N GLY A 121 -1.00 -0.55 -18.14
CA GLY A 121 -1.00 0.86 -17.77
C GLY A 121 -1.97 1.24 -16.65
N TRP A 122 -2.73 0.27 -16.11
CA TRP A 122 -3.64 0.50 -14.99
C TRP A 122 -2.87 0.91 -13.73
N PRO A 123 -3.27 2.00 -13.04
CA PRO A 123 -2.57 2.45 -11.84
C PRO A 123 -2.90 1.56 -10.64
N VAL A 124 -1.91 1.30 -9.80
CA VAL A 124 -2.11 0.70 -8.46
C VAL A 124 -2.40 1.83 -7.47
N GLY A 125 -3.67 2.01 -7.13
CA GLY A 125 -4.12 3.16 -6.34
C GLY A 125 -4.12 2.95 -4.82
N TRP A 126 -4.24 1.71 -4.36
CA TRP A 126 -4.37 1.37 -2.94
C TRP A 126 -3.92 -0.07 -2.66
N ALA A 127 -3.64 -0.38 -1.40
CA ALA A 127 -3.52 -1.75 -0.92
C ALA A 127 -4.07 -1.86 0.50
N ALA A 128 -4.92 -2.85 0.74
CA ALA A 128 -5.31 -3.27 2.08
C ALA A 128 -4.32 -4.32 2.57
N VAL A 129 -3.99 -4.26 3.85
CA VAL A 129 -3.10 -5.21 4.50
C VAL A 129 -3.69 -5.67 5.82
N SER A 130 -3.62 -6.96 6.11
CA SER A 130 -3.80 -7.51 7.45
C SER A 130 -2.49 -8.08 7.97
N GLN A 131 -2.17 -7.81 9.24
CA GLN A 131 -1.03 -8.39 9.96
C GLN A 131 -1.53 -9.44 10.93
N LEU A 132 -1.02 -10.66 10.78
CA LEU A 132 -1.39 -11.79 11.61
C LEU A 132 -0.11 -12.33 12.26
N HIS A 133 0.05 -12.20 13.58
CA HIS A 133 1.29 -12.53 14.31
C HIS A 133 1.22 -13.84 15.10
N SER A 134 0.05 -14.45 15.24
CA SER A 134 -0.09 -15.71 15.96
C SER A 134 -1.26 -16.52 15.43
N GLN A 135 -1.31 -17.82 15.78
CA GLN A 135 -2.49 -18.65 15.49
C GLN A 135 -3.79 -18.09 16.10
N GLU A 136 -3.71 -17.25 17.14
CA GLU A 136 -4.89 -16.57 17.69
C GLU A 136 -5.39 -15.45 16.75
N ASP A 137 -4.49 -14.78 16.03
CA ASP A 137 -4.88 -13.84 14.96
C ASP A 137 -5.48 -14.56 13.75
N TRP A 138 -5.28 -15.88 13.62
CA TRP A 138 -5.89 -16.72 12.58
C TRP A 138 -7.25 -17.26 13.01
N ALA A 139 -7.81 -16.71 14.11
CA ALA A 139 -9.16 -17.04 14.53
C ALA A 139 -10.10 -16.93 13.32
N PRO A 140 -10.87 -17.99 13.03
CA PRO A 140 -11.71 -17.99 11.86
C PRO A 140 -12.71 -16.83 11.90
N LEU A 141 -12.79 -16.05 10.82
CA LEU A 141 -13.74 -14.94 10.77
C LEU A 141 -15.14 -15.50 10.54
N VAL A 142 -16.04 -15.26 11.49
CA VAL A 142 -17.46 -15.58 11.30
C VAL A 142 -18.07 -14.51 10.40
N ILE A 143 -18.61 -14.96 9.27
CA ILE A 143 -19.21 -14.15 8.22
C ILE A 143 -20.68 -14.52 8.13
N GLU A 144 -21.54 -13.51 8.13
CA GLU A 144 -22.96 -13.69 7.84
C GLU A 144 -23.17 -13.61 6.32
N THR A 145 -23.66 -14.68 5.71
CA THR A 145 -24.01 -14.73 4.28
C THR A 145 -25.53 -14.64 4.11
N GLN A 146 -26.03 -14.55 2.87
CA GLN A 146 -27.48 -14.60 2.60
C GLN A 146 -28.15 -15.89 3.10
N ARG A 147 -27.39 -17.00 3.17
CA ARG A 147 -27.95 -18.34 3.40
C ARG A 147 -27.77 -18.80 4.83
N GLN A 148 -26.63 -18.46 5.44
CA GLN A 148 -26.20 -18.96 6.75
C GLN A 148 -24.99 -18.19 7.29
N GLN A 149 -24.62 -18.44 8.54
CA GLN A 149 -23.30 -18.07 9.03
C GLN A 149 -22.26 -19.06 8.49
N GLU A 150 -21.20 -18.52 7.91
CA GLU A 150 -20.05 -19.27 7.44
C GLU A 150 -18.80 -18.76 8.11
N THR A 151 -17.75 -19.56 8.04
CA THR A 151 -16.48 -19.25 8.68
C THR A 151 -15.42 -19.17 7.61
N LEU A 152 -14.74 -18.02 7.55
CA LEU A 152 -13.63 -17.81 6.64
C LEU A 152 -12.32 -18.13 7.37
N HIS A 153 -11.65 -19.15 6.88
CA HIS A 153 -10.38 -19.63 7.41
C HIS A 153 -9.26 -19.18 6.48
N LEU A 154 -8.27 -18.47 7.00
CA LEU A 154 -6.97 -18.43 6.35
C LEU A 154 -6.19 -19.65 6.80
N GLN A 155 -5.70 -20.43 5.84
CA GLN A 155 -4.72 -21.47 6.16
C GLN A 155 -3.41 -20.78 6.46
N GLY A 156 -2.96 -20.86 7.71
CA GLY A 156 -1.61 -20.46 8.07
C GLY A 156 -0.72 -21.66 8.33
N ASN A 157 0.55 -21.53 7.98
CA ASN A 157 1.56 -22.55 8.23
C ASN A 157 2.04 -22.45 9.68
N LYS A 158 1.98 -23.53 10.45
CA LYS A 158 2.28 -23.55 11.89
C LYS A 158 3.68 -23.04 12.26
N ASP A 159 4.60 -23.04 11.30
CA ASP A 159 5.99 -22.61 11.46
C ASP A 159 6.21 -21.12 11.10
N VAL A 160 5.13 -20.35 10.89
CA VAL A 160 5.18 -18.95 10.50
C VAL A 160 4.98 -18.04 11.72
N GLU A 161 5.94 -17.15 11.96
CA GLU A 161 5.88 -16.13 13.02
C GLU A 161 4.85 -15.07 12.69
N GLN A 162 4.79 -14.66 11.43
CA GLN A 162 3.93 -13.57 10.99
C GLN A 162 3.48 -13.76 9.55
N GLN A 163 2.21 -13.45 9.26
CA GLN A 163 1.69 -13.34 7.91
C GLN A 163 1.26 -11.91 7.61
N LEU A 164 1.59 -11.45 6.41
CA LEU A 164 1.03 -10.24 5.81
C LEU A 164 0.13 -10.63 4.65
N LEU A 165 -1.17 -10.38 4.79
CA LEU A 165 -2.12 -10.57 3.70
C LEU A 165 -2.36 -9.24 3.00
N LEU A 166 -1.95 -9.14 1.74
CA LEU A 166 -2.14 -7.95 0.91
C LEU A 166 -3.26 -8.18 -0.10
N THR A 167 -4.09 -7.16 -0.29
CA THR A 167 -5.08 -7.11 -1.38
C THR A 167 -5.05 -5.76 -2.07
N THR A 168 -5.17 -5.78 -3.39
CA THR A 168 -5.33 -4.57 -4.20
C THR A 168 -6.25 -4.85 -5.38
N GLN A 169 -6.67 -3.79 -6.06
CA GLN A 169 -7.38 -3.86 -7.32
C GLN A 169 -6.59 -3.12 -8.40
N ILE A 170 -6.43 -3.78 -9.54
CA ILE A 170 -5.75 -3.26 -10.72
C ILE A 170 -6.69 -3.46 -11.90
N GLY A 171 -7.18 -2.34 -12.46
CA GLY A 171 -8.24 -2.39 -13.47
C GLY A 171 -9.50 -3.05 -12.89
N GLU A 172 -9.88 -4.19 -13.45
CA GLU A 172 -11.06 -4.97 -13.03
C GLU A 172 -10.70 -6.24 -12.24
N ALA A 173 -9.40 -6.53 -12.13
CA ALA A 173 -8.90 -7.71 -11.45
C ALA A 173 -8.53 -7.41 -10.00
N THR A 174 -8.90 -8.34 -9.13
CA THR A 174 -8.51 -8.35 -7.73
C THR A 174 -7.25 -9.18 -7.61
N TYR A 175 -6.26 -8.67 -6.88
CA TYR A 175 -5.02 -9.39 -6.62
C TYR A 175 -4.83 -9.54 -5.12
N SER A 176 -4.36 -10.71 -4.72
CA SER A 176 -4.03 -11.00 -3.33
C SER A 176 -2.64 -11.63 -3.24
N ARG A 177 -1.97 -11.38 -2.13
CA ARG A 177 -0.67 -11.99 -1.84
C ARG A 177 -0.49 -12.19 -0.36
N ILE A 178 0.02 -13.37 0.00
CA ILE A 178 0.43 -13.70 1.36
C ILE A 178 1.95 -13.66 1.41
N LEU A 179 2.48 -12.94 2.40
CA LEU A 179 3.88 -13.02 2.78
C LEU A 179 3.94 -13.75 4.12
N GLU A 180 4.45 -14.96 4.12
CA GLU A 180 4.70 -15.74 5.32
C GLU A 180 6.13 -15.48 5.79
N ILE A 181 6.26 -14.94 7.00
CA ILE A 181 7.53 -14.52 7.58
C ILE A 181 7.94 -15.55 8.64
N GLN A 182 9.08 -16.19 8.42
CA GLN A 182 9.67 -17.17 9.32
C GLN A 182 10.56 -16.50 10.38
N ASP A 183 10.84 -17.21 11.49
CA ASP A 183 11.66 -16.74 12.61
C ASP A 183 13.09 -16.30 12.18
N ASP A 184 13.64 -16.92 11.14
CA ASP A 184 14.98 -16.62 10.62
C ASP A 184 15.00 -15.45 9.62
N GLY A 185 13.83 -14.92 9.28
CA GLY A 185 13.64 -13.88 8.28
C GLY A 185 13.44 -14.32 6.85
N GLY A 186 13.41 -15.64 6.63
CA GLY A 186 12.93 -16.23 5.40
C GLY A 186 11.50 -15.79 5.13
N VAL A 187 11.20 -15.58 3.84
CA VAL A 187 9.84 -15.28 3.41
C VAL A 187 9.41 -16.20 2.31
N ASP A 188 8.32 -16.90 2.58
CA ASP A 188 7.57 -17.63 1.59
C ASP A 188 6.46 -16.72 1.05
N ILE A 189 6.36 -16.67 -0.28
CA ILE A 189 5.40 -15.82 -0.97
C ILE A 189 4.36 -16.73 -1.60
N GLY A 190 3.11 -16.62 -1.12
CA GLY A 190 1.94 -17.26 -1.70
C GLY A 190 1.15 -16.26 -2.55
N ASP A 191 0.88 -16.61 -3.80
CA ASP A 191 0.08 -15.80 -4.73
C ASP A 191 -1.32 -16.41 -4.90
N GLY A 192 -2.37 -15.61 -4.69
CA GLY A 192 -3.75 -15.98 -5.01
C GLY A 192 -4.30 -15.07 -6.12
N ARG A 193 -4.90 -15.65 -7.18
CA ARG A 193 -5.55 -14.89 -8.27
C ARG A 193 -7.01 -15.25 -8.49
N ASP A 194 -7.82 -14.23 -8.79
CA ASP A 194 -9.22 -14.31 -9.18
C ASP A 194 -9.32 -14.36 -10.72
N PHE A 195 -9.51 -15.55 -11.31
CA PHE A 195 -9.87 -15.70 -12.72
C PHE A 195 -10.71 -16.98 -12.90
N GLU A 196 -11.97 -16.82 -13.31
CA GLU A 196 -12.66 -17.86 -14.07
C GLU A 196 -11.89 -18.06 -15.40
N GLY A 197 -10.87 -18.91 -15.39
CA GLY A 197 -10.03 -19.19 -16.56
C GLY A 197 -8.53 -19.09 -16.26
N SER A 198 -7.98 -20.20 -15.80
CA SER A 198 -6.56 -20.55 -15.61
C SER A 198 -5.52 -19.82 -16.50
N LEU A 199 -5.03 -18.67 -16.07
CA LEU A 199 -3.75 -18.13 -16.53
C LEU A 199 -2.91 -17.70 -15.32
N GLN A 200 -1.76 -18.36 -15.15
CA GLN A 200 -0.70 -17.94 -14.22
C GLN A 200 -0.44 -16.43 -14.40
N PRO A 201 -0.11 -15.68 -13.32
CA PRO A 201 0.25 -14.28 -13.46
C PRO A 201 1.31 -14.14 -14.55
N GLU A 202 1.10 -13.21 -15.48
CA GLU A 202 2.19 -12.89 -16.40
C GLU A 202 3.39 -12.41 -15.55
N GLU A 203 4.62 -12.70 -15.96
CA GLU A 203 5.82 -12.32 -15.20
C GLU A 203 5.84 -10.83 -14.84
N ALA A 204 5.22 -10.01 -15.69
CA ALA A 204 5.07 -8.58 -15.48
C ALA A 204 4.08 -8.22 -14.36
N GLU A 205 2.98 -8.96 -14.18
CA GLU A 205 2.05 -8.78 -13.05
C GLU A 205 2.71 -9.20 -11.73
N LYS A 206 3.46 -10.32 -11.75
CA LYS A 206 4.23 -10.77 -10.58
C LYS A 206 5.23 -9.71 -10.13
N THR A 207 5.92 -9.07 -11.08
CA THR A 207 6.84 -7.96 -10.81
C THR A 207 6.15 -6.79 -10.12
N VAL A 208 4.92 -6.46 -10.55
CA VAL A 208 4.11 -5.37 -9.94
C VAL A 208 3.73 -5.72 -8.50
N LEU A 209 3.27 -6.95 -8.26
CA LEU A 209 2.96 -7.42 -6.91
C LEU A 209 4.21 -7.49 -6.03
N ASP A 210 5.37 -7.86 -6.57
CA ASP A 210 6.62 -7.88 -5.82
C ASP A 210 6.96 -6.48 -5.34
N ILE A 211 6.95 -5.50 -6.25
CA ILE A 211 7.21 -4.09 -5.92
C ILE A 211 6.21 -3.59 -4.88
N LEU A 212 4.92 -3.94 -5.03
CA LEU A 212 3.87 -3.53 -4.11
C LEU A 212 4.09 -4.11 -2.69
N SER A 213 4.30 -5.42 -2.59
CA SER A 213 4.54 -6.13 -1.32
C SER A 213 5.76 -5.59 -0.60
N TRP A 214 6.88 -5.44 -1.31
CA TRP A 214 8.09 -4.87 -0.73
C TRP A 214 7.90 -3.43 -0.28
N THR A 215 7.12 -2.64 -1.02
CA THR A 215 6.87 -1.25 -0.64
C THR A 215 5.96 -1.17 0.58
N VAL A 216 4.90 -1.97 0.65
CA VAL A 216 4.01 -2.03 1.81
C VAL A 216 4.79 -2.46 3.05
N PHE A 217 5.63 -3.48 2.95
CA PHE A 217 6.50 -3.89 4.05
C PHE A 217 7.44 -2.77 4.50
N GLN A 218 8.08 -2.08 3.56
CA GLN A 218 8.94 -0.93 3.89
C GLN A 218 8.16 0.23 4.52
N LEU A 219 6.92 0.50 4.08
CA LEU A 219 6.06 1.49 4.71
C LEU A 219 5.73 1.13 6.15
N MET A 220 5.47 -0.15 6.43
CA MET A 220 5.26 -0.62 7.80
C MET A 220 6.53 -0.46 8.65
N LEU A 221 7.71 -0.75 8.10
CA LEU A 221 8.97 -0.46 8.81
C LEU A 221 9.19 1.04 9.03
N VAL A 222 8.76 1.91 8.11
CA VAL A 222 8.78 3.36 8.31
C VAL A 222 7.87 3.73 9.47
N LEU A 223 6.64 3.23 9.51
CA LEU A 223 5.71 3.47 10.61
C LEU A 223 6.30 3.01 11.96
N ALA A 224 6.93 1.84 12.00
CA ALA A 224 7.57 1.30 13.20
C ALA A 224 8.79 2.10 13.68
N SER A 225 9.65 2.52 12.75
CA SER A 225 10.96 3.13 13.07
C SER A 225 10.96 4.65 13.10
N ARG A 226 9.97 5.28 12.46
CA ARG A 226 9.79 6.72 12.28
C ARG A 226 8.32 7.11 12.46
N PRO A 227 7.73 6.91 13.66
CA PRO A 227 6.36 7.34 13.92
C PRO A 227 6.17 8.85 13.72
N ASP A 228 7.26 9.64 13.81
CA ASP A 228 7.29 11.07 13.47
C ASP A 228 6.98 11.38 12.00
N PHE A 229 7.02 10.39 11.11
CA PHE A 229 6.60 10.53 9.71
C PHE A 229 5.09 10.50 9.54
N VAL A 230 4.33 10.11 10.57
CA VAL A 230 2.88 10.13 10.55
C VAL A 230 2.40 11.54 10.89
N ALA A 231 1.78 12.21 9.92
CA ALA A 231 1.26 13.56 10.09
C ALA A 231 -0.26 13.56 9.88
N GLU A 232 -1.00 13.79 10.96
CA GLU A 232 -2.41 14.15 10.87
C GLU A 232 -2.52 15.65 10.58
N GLN A 233 -3.25 16.03 9.52
CA GLN A 233 -3.58 17.44 9.36
C GLN A 233 -4.65 17.81 10.37
N LEU A 234 -4.32 18.69 11.31
CA LEU A 234 -5.33 19.42 12.06
C LEU A 234 -6.16 20.26 11.07
N PRO A 235 -7.50 20.26 11.17
CA PRO A 235 -8.32 21.07 10.31
C PRO A 235 -7.92 22.53 10.49
N LYS A 236 -7.49 23.20 9.41
CA LYS A 236 -7.36 24.66 9.44
C LYS A 236 -8.76 25.23 9.71
N PRO A 237 -8.98 25.97 10.81
CA PRO A 237 -10.28 26.56 11.08
C PRO A 237 -10.60 27.54 9.94
N SER A 238 -11.52 27.14 9.06
CA SER A 238 -12.05 28.05 8.04
C SER A 238 -13.00 29.01 8.73
N ALA A 239 -12.66 30.29 8.75
CA ALA A 239 -13.44 31.38 9.34
C ALA A 239 -14.82 31.61 8.68
N LYS A 240 -15.20 30.83 7.66
CA LYS A 240 -16.48 30.94 6.94
C LYS A 240 -17.20 29.59 6.89
N ARG A 241 -17.52 29.00 8.04
CA ARG A 241 -18.36 27.80 8.09
C ARG A 241 -19.84 28.23 8.00
N LYS A 242 -20.40 28.25 6.78
CA LYS A 242 -21.87 28.28 6.60
C LYS A 242 -22.46 27.13 7.43
N LYS A 243 -23.55 27.40 8.18
CA LYS A 243 -24.34 26.39 8.91
C LYS A 243 -24.56 25.18 7.99
N ARG A 244 -23.84 24.09 8.26
CA ARG A 244 -23.97 22.84 7.50
C ARG A 244 -25.22 22.13 8.02
N ARG A 245 -25.95 21.42 7.16
CA ARG A 245 -27.01 20.51 7.61
C ARG A 245 -26.41 19.54 8.64
N ASP A 246 -27.04 19.43 9.80
CA ASP A 246 -26.53 18.69 10.97
C ASP A 246 -26.40 17.17 10.77
N ASN A 247 -26.73 16.63 9.60
CA ASN A 247 -26.83 15.18 9.36
C ASN A 247 -25.66 14.57 8.55
N GLU A 248 -24.67 15.34 8.10
CA GLU A 248 -23.52 14.75 7.40
C GLU A 248 -22.33 14.54 8.33
N ALA A 249 -21.80 13.31 8.36
CA ALA A 249 -20.58 12.96 9.06
C ALA A 249 -19.44 13.95 8.73
N PRO A 250 -18.62 14.34 9.72
CA PRO A 250 -17.54 15.29 9.52
C PRO A 250 -16.52 14.74 8.50
N LEU A 251 -16.04 15.60 7.60
CA LEU A 251 -14.94 15.24 6.70
C LEU A 251 -13.64 15.17 7.50
N LEU A 252 -13.07 13.98 7.55
CA LEU A 252 -11.76 13.66 8.11
C LEU A 252 -10.65 14.20 7.21
N ASN A 253 -9.51 14.49 7.81
CA ASN A 253 -8.31 14.83 7.05
C ASN A 253 -7.50 13.56 6.76
N PRO A 254 -6.81 13.49 5.61
CA PRO A 254 -5.92 12.39 5.30
C PRO A 254 -4.80 12.29 6.35
N VAL A 255 -4.54 11.07 6.81
CA VAL A 255 -3.39 10.74 7.67
C VAL A 255 -2.23 10.38 6.75
N TRP A 256 -1.16 11.18 6.79
CA TRP A 256 -0.05 11.03 5.85
C TRP A 256 1.09 10.22 6.44
N ILE A 257 1.76 9.45 5.60
CA ILE A 257 3.09 8.88 5.89
C ILE A 257 4.13 9.65 5.07
N GLY A 258 5.10 10.24 5.77
CA GLY A 258 6.20 10.98 5.16
C GLY A 258 5.79 12.32 4.56
N ARG A 259 4.76 12.99 5.10
CA ARG A 259 4.31 14.26 4.53
C ARG A 259 5.42 15.29 4.50
N GLY A 260 5.70 15.84 3.31
CA GLY A 260 6.80 16.80 3.17
C GLY A 260 8.16 16.14 3.35
N PHE A 261 8.24 14.83 3.14
CA PHE A 261 9.50 14.12 3.05
C PHE A 261 10.34 14.73 1.93
N HIS A 262 11.60 14.96 2.26
CA HIS A 262 12.62 15.37 1.33
C HIS A 262 13.79 14.40 1.46
N PRO A 263 14.17 13.69 0.38
CA PRO A 263 15.36 12.85 0.42
C PRO A 263 16.57 13.73 0.73
N HIS A 264 17.50 13.19 1.51
CA HIS A 264 18.74 13.90 1.79
C HIS A 264 19.44 14.21 0.46
N GLN A 265 19.76 15.50 0.24
CA GLN A 265 20.60 15.94 -0.85
C GLN A 265 22.01 16.12 -0.28
N SER A 266 23.05 15.62 -0.96
CA SER A 266 24.41 15.91 -0.52
C SER A 266 24.67 17.43 -0.59
N SER A 267 25.47 17.95 0.33
CA SER A 267 25.71 19.40 0.55
C SER A 267 26.22 20.17 -0.67
N ALA A 268 26.67 19.50 -1.74
CA ALA A 268 27.00 20.13 -3.02
C ALA A 268 25.76 20.64 -3.81
N ILE A 269 24.54 20.28 -3.38
CA ILE A 269 23.30 20.47 -4.18
C ILE A 269 22.49 21.72 -3.76
N ALA A 270 22.71 22.30 -2.59
CA ALA A 270 21.86 23.37 -2.04
C ALA A 270 21.77 24.65 -2.92
N ASN A 271 22.73 24.86 -3.83
CA ASN A 271 22.78 26.05 -4.68
C ASN A 271 22.22 25.88 -6.11
N ALA A 272 21.71 24.71 -6.51
CA ALA A 272 21.29 24.44 -7.90
C ALA A 272 19.79 24.16 -8.09
N ALA A 273 18.95 24.44 -7.09
CA ALA A 273 17.53 24.09 -7.07
C ALA A 273 16.63 24.89 -8.06
N ASN A 274 17.19 25.76 -8.90
CA ASN A 274 16.42 26.58 -9.86
C ASN A 274 16.40 26.06 -11.31
N LEU A 275 16.92 24.86 -11.61
CA LEU A 275 17.04 24.39 -13.01
C LEU A 275 16.06 23.28 -13.43
N SER A 276 15.07 22.91 -12.62
CA SER A 276 14.12 21.82 -12.96
C SER A 276 12.93 22.24 -13.84
N THR A 277 13.00 23.34 -14.59
CA THR A 277 11.89 23.79 -15.47
C THR A 277 12.17 23.61 -16.97
N GLN A 278 13.21 22.88 -17.35
CA GLN A 278 13.64 22.83 -18.75
C GLN A 278 13.80 21.40 -19.29
N TRP A 279 12.74 20.60 -19.25
CA TRP A 279 12.69 19.31 -19.96
C TRP A 279 11.34 19.09 -20.66
N HIS A 280 10.93 20.03 -21.53
CA HIS A 280 9.95 19.79 -22.60
C HIS A 280 10.08 20.84 -23.72
N ARG A 281 11.07 20.69 -24.62
CA ARG A 281 11.04 21.10 -26.04
C ARG A 281 11.96 20.14 -26.79
N ALA A 282 11.43 19.23 -27.61
CA ALA A 282 11.23 19.41 -29.05
C ALA A 282 12.56 19.67 -29.78
N ASP A 283 13.19 18.60 -30.30
CA ASP A 283 13.37 18.41 -31.75
C ASP A 283 14.14 17.12 -32.06
N GLY A 284 13.56 16.29 -32.92
CA GLY A 284 14.07 15.01 -33.35
C GLY A 284 15.24 15.11 -34.33
N ARG A 285 16.45 15.33 -33.81
CA ARG A 285 17.71 15.03 -34.52
C ARG A 285 18.67 14.34 -33.56
N SER A 286 18.99 13.09 -33.85
CA SER A 286 20.11 12.38 -33.22
C SER A 286 21.42 12.87 -33.84
N PRO A 287 22.40 13.30 -33.03
CA PRO A 287 23.79 13.18 -33.40
C PRO A 287 24.30 11.85 -32.84
N ARG A 288 24.87 11.02 -33.72
CA ARG A 288 25.82 9.98 -33.33
C ARG A 288 27.00 10.66 -32.64
N GLU A 289 27.05 10.61 -31.32
CA GLU A 289 28.26 10.88 -30.56
C GLU A 289 28.79 9.56 -30.01
N VAL A 290 29.97 9.18 -30.51
CA VAL A 290 30.78 8.12 -29.93
C VAL A 290 31.28 8.64 -28.57
N PRO A 291 31.01 7.97 -27.44
CA PRO A 291 31.48 8.45 -26.15
C PRO A 291 33.01 8.34 -26.10
N GLY A 292 33.69 9.49 -25.99
CA GLY A 292 35.09 9.52 -25.59
C GLY A 292 35.28 9.00 -24.15
N PRO A 293 36.49 8.61 -23.75
CA PRO A 293 36.78 7.95 -22.45
C PRO A 293 36.62 8.85 -21.20
N HIS A 294 35.97 10.01 -21.33
CA HIS A 294 35.76 10.98 -20.25
C HIS A 294 34.31 11.48 -20.22
N ALA A 295 33.34 10.57 -20.15
CA ALA A 295 31.97 10.96 -19.83
C ALA A 295 31.95 11.51 -18.39
N SER A 296 31.59 12.79 -18.24
CA SER A 296 31.36 13.39 -16.92
C SER A 296 30.38 12.51 -16.14
N PRO A 297 30.57 12.31 -14.83
CA PRO A 297 29.71 11.41 -14.09
C PRO A 297 28.24 11.86 -14.24
N GLN A 298 27.31 10.93 -14.26
CA GLN A 298 25.88 11.26 -14.33
C GLN A 298 25.28 11.27 -12.92
N ALA A 299 24.29 12.14 -12.71
CA ALA A 299 23.53 12.13 -11.47
C ALA A 299 22.87 10.76 -11.29
N HIS A 300 23.05 10.14 -10.12
CA HIS A 300 22.52 8.82 -9.83
C HIS A 300 22.05 8.74 -8.38
N TRP A 301 21.16 7.78 -8.10
CA TRP A 301 20.75 7.48 -6.73
C TRP A 301 21.76 6.56 -6.07
N ARG A 302 22.29 6.99 -4.92
CA ARG A 302 22.87 6.04 -3.96
C ARG A 302 21.72 5.34 -3.26
N ARG A 303 21.65 4.02 -3.40
CA ARG A 303 20.57 3.21 -2.83
C ARG A 303 20.48 3.35 -1.32
N GLY A 304 19.25 3.50 -0.83
CA GLY A 304 18.92 3.38 0.58
C GLY A 304 18.96 1.92 1.01
N HIS A 305 19.03 1.68 2.31
CA HIS A 305 18.90 0.33 2.88
C HIS A 305 18.45 0.40 4.32
N TRP A 306 17.99 -0.74 4.82
CA TRP A 306 17.58 -0.92 6.20
C TRP A 306 18.71 -1.58 7.00
N ARG A 307 18.90 -1.13 8.24
CA ARG A 307 19.91 -1.70 9.14
C ARG A 307 19.34 -1.91 10.54
N ARG A 308 19.62 -3.06 11.15
CA ARG A 308 19.41 -3.31 12.58
C ARG A 308 20.52 -2.60 13.35
N VAL A 309 20.16 -1.65 14.22
CA VAL A 309 21.12 -0.94 15.09
C VAL A 309 20.89 -1.31 16.55
N PRO A 310 21.96 -1.40 17.37
CA PRO A 310 21.83 -1.54 18.81
C PRO A 310 21.04 -0.37 19.42
N VAL A 311 20.07 -0.67 20.27
CA VAL A 311 19.31 0.33 21.05
C VAL A 311 19.16 -0.13 22.51
N GLY A 312 18.65 0.77 23.36
CA GLY A 312 18.42 0.49 24.77
C GLY A 312 19.68 0.54 25.64
N GLU A 313 19.50 0.35 26.93
CA GLU A 313 20.59 0.28 27.90
C GLU A 313 21.44 -0.96 27.64
N GLY A 314 22.77 -0.79 27.61
CA GLY A 314 23.68 -1.90 27.31
C GLY A 314 23.62 -2.44 25.86
N ARG A 315 22.87 -1.80 24.95
CA ARG A 315 22.84 -2.14 23.51
C ARG A 315 22.44 -3.59 23.19
N ARG A 316 21.64 -4.20 24.06
CA ARG A 316 21.17 -5.59 23.92
C ARG A 316 20.08 -5.72 22.87
N ASP A 317 19.21 -4.71 22.79
CA ASP A 317 18.11 -4.70 21.82
C ASP A 317 18.58 -4.23 20.43
N ARG A 318 17.76 -4.52 19.42
CA ARG A 318 18.00 -4.15 18.03
C ARG A 318 16.75 -3.49 17.46
N ALA A 319 16.91 -2.34 16.82
CA ALA A 319 15.83 -1.65 16.12
C ALA A 319 16.18 -1.44 14.65
N TRP A 320 15.17 -1.47 13.79
CA TRP A 320 15.32 -1.08 12.40
C TRP A 320 15.56 0.42 12.27
N ARG A 321 16.56 0.80 11.45
CA ARG A 321 16.79 2.16 11.01
C ARG A 321 16.90 2.20 9.50
N TRP A 322 16.14 3.10 8.90
CA TRP A 322 16.23 3.38 7.48
C TRP A 322 17.36 4.35 7.19
N ILE A 323 18.33 3.90 6.39
CA ILE A 323 19.33 4.75 5.76
C ILE A 323 18.76 5.17 4.41
N GLN A 324 18.33 6.42 4.32
CA GLN A 324 17.62 6.95 3.17
C GLN A 324 18.49 6.94 1.91
N PRO A 325 17.89 6.72 0.72
CA PRO A 325 18.60 6.93 -0.53
C PRO A 325 19.00 8.40 -0.66
N THR A 326 20.15 8.64 -1.29
CA THR A 326 20.69 9.99 -1.51
C THR A 326 20.84 10.21 -2.99
N LEU A 327 20.34 11.33 -3.50
CA LEU A 327 20.59 11.72 -4.88
C LEU A 327 21.99 12.33 -4.96
N VAL A 328 22.89 11.68 -5.70
CA VAL A 328 24.26 12.12 -5.91
C VAL A 328 24.35 12.79 -7.28
N LYS A 329 24.66 14.08 -7.33
CA LYS A 329 25.11 14.70 -8.59
C LYS A 329 26.58 14.41 -8.80
N ALA A 330 26.97 14.29 -10.06
CA ALA A 330 28.36 14.39 -10.42
C ALA A 330 28.86 15.81 -10.16
N GLU A 331 29.98 15.93 -9.48
CA GLU A 331 30.76 17.16 -9.49
C GLU A 331 31.25 17.35 -10.93
N GLY A 332 30.79 18.44 -11.55
CA GLY A 332 31.21 18.88 -12.88
C GLY A 332 32.22 20.00 -12.73
#